data_AF-A0A367IZU3-F1
#
_entry.id   AF-A0A367IZU3-F1
#
_cell.length_a   1.000
_cell.length_b   1.000
_cell.length_c   1.000
_cell.angle_alpha   90.00
_cell.angle_beta   90.00
_cell.angle_gamma   90.00
#
_symmetry.space_group_name_H-M   'P 1'
#
loop_
_entity.id
_entity.type
_entity.pdbx_description
1 polymer ?
#
loop_
_entity_poly.entity_id
_entity_poly.type
_entity_poly.pdbx_seq_one_letter_code
_entity_poly.pdbx_strand_id
1 'polypeptide(L)'
;CCQFDPKLGAVESNMALVDDLLKDYKPGDIQVLVLPEMAFTGYVFNGIEEIKPYLEDSKTGPTVNWSKTQETYQKSFLYETDERWAIEGPGFVSVKIDKLGKVGFGICMDINPYQFKSDFFECEFANYHLEQETEIMICCMAWLKSETAEKGLLNYWALRLLPLYNKIKEGKHAYFIACNRTGLERGKQFAGTSCALDISRESVTILEHMNHDTTGVMITDIL
;
A
#
# COMPACT_ATOMS: atom_id res chain seq x y z
N CYS A 1 6.23 0.42 8.24
CA CYS A 1 6.31 -0.07 6.84
C CYS A 1 7.59 -0.85 6.63
N CYS A 2 7.52 -2.05 6.05
CA CYS A 2 8.71 -2.82 5.66
C CYS A 2 8.93 -2.68 4.16
N GLN A 3 9.82 -1.77 3.76
CA GLN A 3 10.18 -1.57 2.36
C GLN A 3 11.32 -2.50 1.99
N PHE A 4 11.14 -3.27 0.91
CA PHE A 4 12.18 -4.14 0.39
C PHE A 4 11.99 -4.38 -1.11
N ASP A 5 12.90 -5.16 -1.69
CA ASP A 5 12.91 -5.54 -3.11
C ASP A 5 12.57 -7.03 -3.27
N PRO A 6 11.26 -7.39 -3.34
CA PRO A 6 10.83 -8.74 -3.61
C PRO A 6 11.45 -9.29 -4.90
N LYS A 7 11.93 -10.53 -4.88
CA LYS A 7 12.40 -11.20 -6.09
C LYS A 7 11.31 -12.06 -6.69
N LEU A 8 11.03 -11.82 -7.97
CA LEU A 8 9.97 -12.50 -8.72
C LEU A 8 10.06 -14.03 -8.57
N GLY A 9 9.00 -14.63 -8.04
CA GLY A 9 8.86 -16.07 -7.79
C GLY A 9 9.66 -16.64 -6.62
N ALA A 10 10.49 -15.84 -5.94
CA ALA A 10 11.35 -16.30 -4.85
C ALA A 10 10.65 -16.24 -3.48
N VAL A 11 9.48 -16.88 -3.37
CA VAL A 11 8.57 -16.75 -2.21
C VAL A 11 9.26 -17.00 -0.87
N GLU A 12 9.92 -18.15 -0.72
CA GLU A 12 10.59 -18.50 0.54
C GLU A 12 11.68 -17.51 0.92
N SER A 13 12.49 -17.08 -0.05
CA SER A 13 13.57 -16.11 0.17
C SER A 13 13.04 -14.71 0.53
N ASN A 14 11.93 -14.30 -0.09
CA ASN A 14 11.29 -13.01 0.22
C ASN A 14 10.70 -13.01 1.62
N MET A 15 10.05 -14.11 2.04
CA MET A 15 9.53 -14.27 3.40
C MET A 15 10.67 -14.26 4.42
N ALA A 16 11.73 -15.04 4.17
CA ALA A 16 12.90 -15.08 5.05
C ALA A 16 13.59 -13.72 5.21
N LEU A 17 13.61 -12.91 4.14
CA LEU A 17 14.13 -11.54 4.23
C LEU A 17 13.27 -10.67 5.15
N VAL A 18 11.94 -10.75 5.04
CA VAL A 18 11.04 -9.99 5.93
C VAL A 18 11.19 -10.46 7.38
N ASP A 19 11.31 -11.76 7.61
CA ASP A 19 11.58 -12.30 8.94
C ASP A 19 12.91 -11.77 9.52
N ASP A 20 13.97 -11.70 8.71
CA ASP A 20 15.26 -11.14 9.14
C ASP A 20 15.18 -9.64 9.42
N LEU A 21 14.45 -8.87 8.61
CA LEU A 21 14.21 -7.44 8.83
C LEU A 21 13.40 -7.17 10.11
N LEU A 22 12.59 -8.14 10.53
CA LEU A 22 11.73 -8.03 11.71
C LEU A 22 12.31 -8.69 12.96
N LYS A 23 13.46 -9.37 12.88
CA LYS A 23 14.00 -10.21 13.96
C LYS A 23 14.23 -9.51 15.30
N ASP A 24 14.49 -8.20 15.26
CA ASP A 24 14.79 -7.39 16.44
C ASP A 24 13.52 -6.84 17.11
N TYR A 25 12.35 -6.96 16.46
CA TYR A 25 11.06 -6.52 16.98
C TYR A 25 10.34 -7.66 17.69
N LYS A 26 9.70 -7.33 18.81
CA LYS A 26 8.96 -8.26 19.66
C LYS A 26 7.45 -8.01 19.55
N PRO A 27 6.61 -9.01 19.90
CA PRO A 27 5.17 -8.79 20.01
C PRO A 27 4.85 -7.60 20.92
N GLY A 28 4.12 -6.62 20.37
CA GLY A 28 3.77 -5.37 21.05
C GLY A 28 4.62 -4.17 20.64
N ASP A 29 5.80 -4.37 20.04
CA ASP A 29 6.63 -3.26 19.55
C ASP A 29 6.00 -2.59 18.31
N ILE A 30 5.26 -3.37 17.51
CA ILE A 30 4.56 -2.90 16.31
C ILE A 30 3.08 -3.26 16.44
N GLN A 31 2.23 -2.23 16.37
CA GLN A 31 0.77 -2.41 16.35
C GLN A 31 0.25 -2.79 14.96
N VAL A 32 0.84 -2.21 13.90
CA VAL A 32 0.49 -2.45 12.51
C VAL A 32 1.76 -2.59 11.68
N LEU A 33 1.93 -3.76 11.04
CA LEU A 33 2.96 -3.98 10.03
C LEU A 33 2.31 -3.89 8.65
N VAL A 34 2.86 -3.02 7.79
CA VAL A 34 2.45 -2.91 6.39
C VAL A 34 3.61 -3.38 5.51
N LEU A 35 3.30 -4.28 4.58
CA LEU A 35 4.20 -4.78 3.54
C LEU A 35 3.80 -4.22 2.16
N PRO A 36 4.70 -4.26 1.15
CA PRO A 36 4.37 -3.83 -0.20
C PRO A 36 3.32 -4.70 -0.88
N GLU A 37 2.78 -4.20 -1.99
CA GLU A 37 1.96 -5.00 -2.89
C GLU A 37 2.77 -6.20 -3.41
N MET A 38 2.16 -7.39 -3.38
CA MET A 38 2.80 -8.63 -3.83
C MET A 38 4.16 -8.91 -3.16
N ALA A 39 4.25 -8.61 -1.86
CA ALA A 39 5.47 -8.65 -1.05
C ALA A 39 6.29 -9.94 -1.20
N PHE A 40 5.65 -11.10 -1.30
CA PHE A 40 6.37 -12.37 -1.31
C PHE A 40 6.55 -12.96 -2.71
N THR A 41 5.83 -12.50 -3.73
CA THR A 41 5.87 -13.11 -5.06
C THR A 41 6.67 -12.31 -6.08
N GLY A 42 6.90 -11.01 -5.85
CA GLY A 42 7.21 -10.07 -6.94
C GLY A 42 5.94 -9.74 -7.74
N TYR A 43 6.04 -8.88 -8.75
CA TYR A 43 4.88 -8.17 -9.31
C TYR A 43 4.70 -8.31 -10.83
N VAL A 44 5.78 -8.17 -11.61
CA VAL A 44 5.77 -8.03 -13.07
C VAL A 44 5.62 -9.40 -13.75
N PHE A 45 4.50 -10.07 -13.52
CA PHE A 45 4.09 -11.28 -14.25
C PHE A 45 3.54 -10.93 -15.63
N ASN A 46 3.91 -11.69 -16.67
CA ASN A 46 3.48 -11.39 -18.04
C ASN A 46 2.06 -11.88 -18.36
N GLY A 47 1.47 -12.72 -17.51
CA GLY A 47 0.14 -13.26 -17.70
C GLY A 47 -0.17 -14.41 -16.75
N ILE A 48 -1.37 -14.97 -16.90
CA ILE A 48 -1.94 -15.94 -15.97
C ILE A 48 -1.05 -17.17 -15.74
N GLU A 49 -0.42 -17.71 -16.78
CA GLU A 49 0.42 -18.91 -16.66
C GLU A 49 1.68 -18.69 -15.80
N GLU A 50 2.21 -17.46 -15.77
CA GLU A 50 3.38 -17.14 -14.95
C GLU A 50 3.02 -16.93 -13.47
N ILE A 51 1.87 -16.33 -13.17
CA ILE A 51 1.47 -16.10 -11.77
C ILE A 51 0.85 -17.35 -11.13
N LYS A 52 0.24 -18.23 -11.93
CA LYS A 52 -0.53 -19.40 -11.46
C LYS A 52 0.18 -20.26 -10.40
N PRO A 53 1.49 -20.52 -10.46
CA PRO A 53 2.20 -21.28 -9.41
C PRO A 53 2.28 -20.57 -8.05
N TYR A 54 2.06 -19.26 -8.01
CA TYR A 54 2.18 -18.40 -6.83
C TYR A 54 0.83 -17.93 -6.30
N LEU A 55 -0.28 -18.34 -6.91
CA LEU A 55 -1.62 -18.05 -6.41
C LEU A 55 -1.86 -18.84 -5.12
N GLU A 56 -2.44 -18.17 -4.14
CA GLU A 56 -2.72 -18.74 -2.84
C GLU A 56 -4.23 -18.79 -2.57
N ASP A 57 -4.66 -19.80 -1.80
CA ASP A 57 -5.98 -19.77 -1.19
C ASP A 57 -6.03 -18.66 -0.11
N SER A 58 -7.08 -17.85 -0.12
CA SER A 58 -7.21 -16.69 0.77
C SER A 58 -7.39 -17.04 2.25
N LYS A 59 -7.50 -18.33 2.60
CA LYS A 59 -7.65 -18.82 3.98
C LYS A 59 -6.50 -19.72 4.42
N THR A 60 -5.83 -20.43 3.51
CA THR A 60 -4.81 -21.42 3.86
C THR A 60 -3.46 -21.21 3.18
N GLY A 61 -3.30 -20.16 2.38
CA GLY A 61 -2.07 -19.82 1.67
C GLY A 61 -0.86 -19.59 2.60
N PRO A 62 0.38 -19.79 2.12
CA PRO A 62 1.59 -19.44 2.85
C PRO A 62 1.58 -18.02 3.45
N THR A 63 1.17 -17.00 2.68
CA THR A 63 1.07 -15.61 3.13
C THR A 63 0.02 -15.47 4.23
N VAL A 64 -1.12 -16.15 4.09
CA VAL A 64 -2.20 -16.15 5.09
C VAL A 64 -1.77 -16.81 6.40
N ASN A 65 -1.05 -17.93 6.31
CA ASN A 65 -0.52 -18.62 7.48
C ASN A 65 0.56 -17.77 8.19
N TRP A 66 1.39 -17.07 7.43
CA TRP A 66 2.41 -16.16 7.96
C TRP A 66 1.77 -14.98 8.71
N SER A 67 0.71 -14.38 8.16
CA SER A 67 0.05 -13.19 8.74
C SER A 67 -1.08 -13.50 9.73
N LYS A 68 -1.61 -14.72 9.74
CA LYS A 68 -2.83 -15.13 10.49
C LYS A 68 -4.05 -14.26 10.16
N THR A 69 -4.28 -14.06 8.85
CA THR A 69 -5.29 -13.17 8.26
C THR A 69 -6.64 -13.17 8.99
N GLN A 70 -7.20 -11.98 9.21
CA GLN A 70 -8.57 -11.77 9.70
C GLN A 70 -9.51 -11.24 8.61
N GLU A 71 -8.99 -10.38 7.72
CA GLU A 71 -9.75 -9.69 6.67
C GLU A 71 -8.98 -9.75 5.34
N THR A 72 -9.69 -9.72 4.21
CA THR A 72 -9.08 -9.72 2.87
C THR A 72 -9.63 -8.59 2.02
N TYR A 73 -8.74 -7.80 1.46
CA TYR A 73 -9.04 -6.74 0.49
C TYR A 73 -8.51 -7.12 -0.88
N GLN A 74 -9.28 -6.85 -1.93
CA GLN A 74 -8.91 -7.09 -3.32
C GLN A 74 -8.83 -5.75 -4.04
N LYS A 75 -7.74 -5.54 -4.78
CA LYS A 75 -7.44 -4.30 -5.51
C LYS A 75 -8.63 -3.90 -6.39
N SER A 76 -9.12 -2.68 -6.21
CA SER A 76 -10.32 -2.21 -6.89
C SER A 76 -10.00 -1.70 -8.29
N PHE A 77 -8.89 -0.99 -8.45
CA PHE A 77 -8.44 -0.47 -9.74
C PHE A 77 -7.15 -1.17 -10.17
N LEU A 78 -7.18 -1.85 -11.31
CA LEU A 78 -6.01 -2.57 -11.84
C LEU A 78 -5.03 -1.62 -12.56
N TYR A 79 -3.76 -2.00 -12.55
CA TYR A 79 -2.74 -1.49 -13.45
C TYR A 79 -2.63 -2.37 -14.69
N GLU A 80 -2.03 -1.86 -15.78
CA GLU A 80 -1.77 -2.64 -17.02
C GLU A 80 -1.02 -3.97 -16.80
N THR A 81 -0.29 -4.08 -15.69
CA THR A 81 0.40 -5.32 -15.29
C THR A 81 -0.61 -6.32 -14.75
N ASP A 82 -1.52 -5.89 -13.88
CA ASP A 82 -2.50 -6.74 -13.21
C ASP A 82 -3.59 -7.22 -14.18
N GLU A 83 -4.00 -6.38 -15.12
CA GLU A 83 -5.05 -6.67 -16.12
C GLU A 83 -4.77 -7.97 -16.93
N ARG A 84 -3.52 -8.42 -16.95
CA ARG A 84 -3.09 -9.65 -17.67
C ARG A 84 -3.38 -10.93 -16.89
N TRP A 85 -3.65 -10.84 -15.60
CA TRP A 85 -3.73 -12.00 -14.72
C TRP A 85 -4.69 -11.86 -13.53
N ALA A 86 -5.29 -10.69 -13.30
CA ALA A 86 -6.25 -10.43 -12.23
C ALA A 86 -7.59 -9.89 -12.77
N ILE A 87 -8.58 -9.92 -11.88
CA ILE A 87 -9.86 -9.22 -12.02
C ILE A 87 -9.98 -8.20 -10.89
N GLU A 88 -10.73 -7.13 -11.13
CA GLU A 88 -11.01 -6.10 -10.13
C GLU A 88 -11.77 -6.69 -8.94
N GLY A 89 -11.44 -6.18 -7.75
CA GLY A 89 -12.19 -6.42 -6.53
C GLY A 89 -13.56 -5.73 -6.55
N PRO A 90 -14.39 -5.97 -5.51
CA PRO A 90 -15.75 -5.46 -5.44
C PRO A 90 -15.84 -3.95 -5.16
N GLY A 91 -14.73 -3.27 -4.91
CA GLY A 91 -14.64 -1.86 -4.56
C GLY A 91 -13.94 -1.61 -3.22
N PHE A 92 -13.80 -0.33 -2.87
CA PHE A 92 -13.10 0.10 -1.66
C PHE A 92 -13.81 -0.36 -0.38
N VAL A 93 -13.02 -0.61 0.66
CA VAL A 93 -13.50 -1.15 1.94
C VAL A 93 -12.88 -0.37 3.11
N SER A 94 -13.70 -0.05 4.10
CA SER A 94 -13.28 0.35 5.45
C SER A 94 -13.95 -0.50 6.52
N VAL A 95 -13.16 -1.00 7.48
CA VAL A 95 -13.61 -1.84 8.59
C VAL A 95 -13.24 -1.23 9.93
N LYS A 96 -14.00 -1.52 10.98
CA LYS A 96 -13.64 -1.12 12.35
C LYS A 96 -12.75 -2.18 12.97
N ILE A 97 -11.54 -1.81 13.35
CA ILE A 97 -10.58 -2.70 14.01
C ILE A 97 -10.43 -2.26 15.46
N ASP A 98 -10.47 -3.22 16.40
CA ASP A 98 -10.29 -2.93 17.82
C ASP A 98 -8.96 -2.20 18.05
N LYS A 99 -9.00 -1.14 18.85
CA LYS A 99 -7.87 -0.23 19.17
C LYS A 99 -7.28 0.61 18.03
N LEU A 100 -7.61 0.33 16.76
CA LEU A 100 -7.14 1.13 15.62
C LEU A 100 -8.21 2.05 15.02
N GLY A 101 -9.48 1.89 15.41
CA GLY A 101 -10.57 2.71 14.88
C GLY A 101 -11.04 2.23 13.51
N LYS A 102 -11.48 3.14 12.65
CA LYS A 102 -11.95 2.80 11.29
C LYS A 102 -10.78 2.79 10.30
N VAL A 103 -10.43 1.61 9.83
CA VAL A 103 -9.29 1.36 8.93
C VAL A 103 -9.79 1.06 7.51
N GLY A 104 -9.24 1.77 6.54
CA GLY A 104 -9.48 1.58 5.11
C GLY A 104 -8.29 0.93 4.42
N PHE A 105 -8.54 0.22 3.33
CA PHE A 105 -7.52 -0.49 2.57
C PHE A 105 -7.45 0.00 1.13
N GLY A 106 -6.23 0.07 0.60
CA GLY A 106 -5.98 0.31 -0.82
C GLY A 106 -4.75 -0.45 -1.31
N ILE A 107 -4.67 -0.66 -2.61
CA ILE A 107 -3.51 -1.26 -3.28
C ILE A 107 -3.13 -0.40 -4.47
N CYS A 108 -1.95 0.21 -4.41
CA CYS A 108 -1.31 0.97 -5.49
C CYS A 108 -2.25 1.82 -6.34
N MET A 109 -2.69 1.28 -7.49
CA MET A 109 -3.55 1.95 -8.46
C MET A 109 -4.89 2.42 -7.92
N ASP A 110 -5.36 1.89 -6.79
CA ASP A 110 -6.60 2.33 -6.15
C ASP A 110 -6.64 3.85 -5.93
N ILE A 111 -5.50 4.49 -5.65
CA ILE A 111 -5.46 5.94 -5.42
C ILE A 111 -5.55 6.75 -6.71
N ASN A 112 -5.35 6.15 -7.89
CA ASN A 112 -5.34 6.83 -9.17
C ASN A 112 -6.76 6.99 -9.76
N PRO A 113 -6.94 7.90 -10.72
CA PRO A 113 -8.15 7.93 -11.52
C PRO A 113 -8.37 6.57 -12.18
N TYR A 114 -9.60 6.05 -12.14
CA TYR A 114 -9.98 4.78 -12.72
C TYR A 114 -9.49 4.64 -14.17
N GLN A 115 -8.67 3.60 -14.42
CA GLN A 115 -8.02 3.31 -15.70
C GLN A 115 -7.22 4.49 -16.32
N PHE A 116 -6.85 5.50 -15.52
CA PHE A 116 -6.35 6.78 -15.99
C PHE A 116 -7.28 7.51 -16.99
N LYS A 117 -8.59 7.27 -16.89
CA LYS A 117 -9.62 7.84 -17.79
C LYS A 117 -10.59 8.78 -17.08
N SER A 118 -10.86 8.55 -15.79
CA SER A 118 -11.65 9.49 -15.01
C SER A 118 -10.91 10.82 -14.81
N ASP A 119 -11.66 11.87 -14.48
CA ASP A 119 -11.05 13.18 -14.20
C ASP A 119 -10.10 13.07 -12.99
N PHE A 120 -8.97 13.77 -13.10
CA PHE A 120 -7.93 13.70 -12.06
C PHE A 120 -8.49 14.07 -10.69
N PHE A 121 -9.43 15.01 -10.57
CA PHE A 121 -9.95 15.46 -9.29
C PHE A 121 -11.15 14.67 -8.77
N GLU A 122 -11.57 13.59 -9.45
CA GLU A 122 -12.59 12.66 -8.92
C GLU A 122 -12.12 11.97 -7.64
N CYS A 123 -10.81 11.73 -7.49
CA CYS A 123 -10.18 11.26 -6.25
C CYS A 123 -11.00 10.14 -5.57
N GLU A 124 -11.36 9.10 -6.32
CA GLU A 124 -12.38 8.10 -5.97
C GLU A 124 -12.08 7.45 -4.62
N PHE A 125 -10.84 7.03 -4.42
CA PHE A 125 -10.33 6.47 -3.17
C PHE A 125 -10.50 7.43 -1.98
N ALA A 126 -10.08 8.68 -2.14
CA ALA A 126 -10.12 9.66 -1.06
C ALA A 126 -11.55 10.09 -0.73
N ASN A 127 -12.43 10.23 -1.73
CA ASN A 127 -13.85 10.53 -1.50
C ASN A 127 -14.55 9.38 -0.78
N TYR A 128 -14.28 8.12 -1.16
CA TYR A 128 -14.79 6.97 -0.43
C TYR A 128 -14.36 7.00 1.04
N HIS A 129 -13.06 7.17 1.31
CA HIS A 129 -12.55 7.14 2.68
C HIS A 129 -13.01 8.34 3.53
N LEU A 130 -13.20 9.51 2.90
CA LEU A 130 -13.83 10.67 3.52
C LEU A 130 -15.29 10.38 3.89
N GLU A 131 -16.10 9.85 2.97
CA GLU A 131 -17.50 9.49 3.22
C GLU A 131 -17.62 8.44 4.32
N GLN A 132 -16.69 7.48 4.33
CA GLN A 132 -16.62 6.47 5.37
C GLN A 132 -16.09 7.00 6.70
N GLU A 133 -15.60 8.24 6.81
CA GLU A 133 -14.91 8.72 8.02
C GLU A 133 -13.80 7.77 8.46
N THR A 134 -12.99 7.32 7.49
CA THR A 134 -11.84 6.44 7.73
C THR A 134 -10.74 7.23 8.44
N GLU A 135 -10.20 6.64 9.52
CA GLU A 135 -9.17 7.25 10.36
C GLU A 135 -7.77 6.87 9.89
N ILE A 136 -7.57 5.61 9.44
CA ILE A 136 -6.29 5.11 8.96
C ILE A 136 -6.49 4.43 7.61
N MET A 137 -5.82 4.89 6.56
CA MET A 137 -5.78 4.25 5.24
C MET A 137 -4.44 3.54 5.08
N ILE A 138 -4.50 2.21 4.93
CA ILE A 138 -3.32 1.38 4.72
C ILE A 138 -3.25 1.01 3.25
N CYS A 139 -2.14 1.35 2.61
CA CYS A 139 -1.92 1.10 1.20
C CYS A 139 -0.65 0.28 0.95
N CYS A 140 -0.84 -0.93 0.39
CA CYS A 140 0.24 -1.77 -0.11
C CYS A 140 0.55 -1.33 -1.55
N MET A 141 1.80 -0.99 -1.86
CA MET A 141 2.16 -0.39 -3.14
C MET A 141 3.25 -1.17 -3.89
N ALA A 142 3.11 -1.23 -5.22
CA ALA A 142 4.19 -1.55 -6.17
C ALA A 142 4.33 -0.40 -7.19
N TRP A 143 4.51 0.82 -6.67
CA TRP A 143 4.56 2.05 -7.44
C TRP A 143 5.88 2.22 -8.19
N LEU A 144 5.78 2.51 -9.49
CA LEU A 144 6.93 2.69 -10.37
C LEU A 144 7.63 4.03 -10.15
N LYS A 145 8.96 4.02 -10.26
CA LYS A 145 9.78 5.24 -10.27
C LYS A 145 9.52 5.99 -11.58
N SER A 146 9.00 7.21 -11.48
CA SER A 146 8.95 8.18 -12.58
C SER A 146 10.26 8.98 -12.64
N GLU A 147 10.48 9.71 -13.74
CA GLU A 147 11.64 10.61 -13.89
C GLU A 147 11.58 11.83 -12.95
N THR A 148 10.47 12.04 -12.25
CA THR A 148 10.30 13.10 -11.28
C THR A 148 11.02 12.79 -9.96
N ALA A 149 11.46 13.83 -9.25
CA ALA A 149 12.11 13.68 -7.94
C ALA A 149 11.18 13.01 -6.91
N GLU A 150 11.73 12.37 -5.88
CA GLU A 150 10.98 11.68 -4.81
C GLU A 150 9.90 12.57 -4.15
N LYS A 151 10.23 13.84 -3.89
CA LYS A 151 9.25 14.83 -3.38
C LYS A 151 8.03 14.97 -4.30
N GLY A 152 8.22 14.75 -5.61
CA GLY A 152 7.14 14.69 -6.59
C GLY A 152 6.18 13.53 -6.34
N LEU A 153 6.66 12.37 -5.88
CA LEU A 153 5.81 11.22 -5.56
C LEU A 153 4.98 11.46 -4.30
N LEU A 154 5.60 11.94 -3.21
CA LEU A 154 4.86 12.27 -1.99
C LEU A 154 3.80 13.35 -2.24
N ASN A 155 4.15 14.39 -3.00
CA ASN A 155 3.20 15.41 -3.43
C ASN A 155 2.07 14.81 -4.29
N TYR A 156 2.41 13.87 -5.18
CA TYR A 156 1.40 13.20 -6.00
C TYR A 156 0.40 12.43 -5.13
N TRP A 157 0.88 11.60 -4.20
CA TRP A 157 0.00 10.88 -3.28
C TRP A 157 -0.84 11.83 -2.42
N ALA A 158 -0.25 12.91 -1.89
CA ALA A 158 -1.01 13.92 -1.16
C ALA A 158 -2.09 14.59 -2.03
N LEU A 159 -1.80 14.88 -3.31
CA LEU A 159 -2.77 15.43 -4.27
C LEU A 159 -3.91 14.45 -4.56
N ARG A 160 -3.66 13.13 -4.58
CA ARG A 160 -4.72 12.11 -4.71
C ARG A 160 -5.66 12.06 -3.50
N LEU A 161 -5.22 12.62 -2.36
CA LEU A 161 -5.97 12.67 -1.10
C LEU A 161 -6.63 14.04 -0.85
N LEU A 162 -6.69 14.90 -1.88
CA LEU A 162 -7.20 16.26 -1.79
C LEU A 162 -8.62 16.39 -1.19
N PRO A 163 -9.59 15.47 -1.40
CA PRO A 163 -10.87 15.53 -0.72
C PRO A 163 -10.76 15.54 0.81
N LEU A 164 -9.82 14.77 1.38
CA LEU A 164 -9.59 14.74 2.84
C LEU A 164 -9.06 16.08 3.33
N TYR A 165 -8.04 16.62 2.67
CA TYR A 165 -7.48 17.95 2.96
C TYR A 165 -8.57 19.04 2.98
N ASN A 166 -9.48 19.02 2.01
CA ASN A 166 -10.50 20.07 1.86
C ASN A 166 -11.72 19.91 2.79
N LYS A 167 -12.11 18.67 3.08
CA LYS A 167 -13.47 18.36 3.60
C LYS A 167 -13.49 17.53 4.88
N ILE A 168 -12.34 17.07 5.39
CA ILE A 168 -12.32 16.41 6.69
C ILE A 168 -12.86 17.37 7.77
N LYS A 169 -13.58 16.82 8.75
CA LYS A 169 -14.19 17.61 9.83
C LYS A 169 -13.10 18.31 10.64
N GLU A 170 -13.39 19.52 11.12
CA GLU A 170 -12.47 20.28 11.97
C GLU A 170 -12.02 19.46 13.19
N GLY A 171 -10.72 19.47 13.49
CA GLY A 171 -10.13 18.70 14.59
C GLY A 171 -10.10 17.18 14.38
N LYS A 172 -10.41 16.67 13.18
CA LYS A 172 -10.22 15.27 12.79
C LYS A 172 -9.00 15.11 11.91
N HIS A 173 -8.36 13.96 12.06
CA HIS A 173 -7.18 13.53 11.34
C HIS A 173 -7.48 12.25 10.57
N ALA A 174 -6.82 12.08 9.43
CA ALA A 174 -6.81 10.86 8.65
C ALA A 174 -5.36 10.52 8.28
N TYR A 175 -4.92 9.32 8.64
CA TYR A 175 -3.55 8.86 8.41
C TYR A 175 -3.47 8.06 7.12
N PHE A 176 -2.56 8.42 6.23
CA PHE A 176 -2.30 7.65 5.01
C PHE A 176 -0.94 6.96 5.12
N ILE A 177 -0.96 5.63 5.15
CA ILE A 177 0.22 4.78 5.32
C ILE A 177 0.47 4.02 4.03
N ALA A 178 1.48 4.42 3.27
CA ALA A 178 1.88 3.75 2.04
C ALA A 178 3.15 2.94 2.27
N CYS A 179 3.08 1.62 2.10
CA CYS A 179 4.26 0.76 2.05
C CYS A 179 4.51 0.37 0.60
N ASN A 180 5.55 0.94 0.01
CA ASN A 180 5.94 0.66 -1.36
C ASN A 180 7.16 -0.25 -1.42
N ARG A 181 7.26 -1.06 -2.48
CA ARG A 181 8.49 -1.82 -2.74
C ARG A 181 9.55 -0.92 -3.38
N THR A 182 10.80 -1.36 -3.25
CA THR A 182 11.92 -0.84 -4.05
C THR A 182 12.40 -1.90 -5.04
N GLY A 183 13.47 -1.59 -5.77
CA GLY A 183 14.14 -2.53 -6.67
C GLY A 183 13.78 -2.41 -8.14
N LEU A 184 14.37 -3.32 -8.91
CA LEU A 184 14.22 -3.43 -10.36
C LEU A 184 13.73 -4.83 -10.69
N GLU A 185 12.62 -4.92 -11.42
CA GLU A 185 12.06 -6.19 -11.87
C GLU A 185 11.71 -6.10 -13.35
N ARG A 186 12.35 -6.94 -14.17
CA ARG A 186 12.12 -6.99 -15.63
C ARG A 186 12.14 -5.62 -16.32
N GLY A 187 13.09 -4.76 -15.92
CA GLY A 187 13.27 -3.43 -16.49
C GLY A 187 12.32 -2.36 -15.94
N LYS A 188 11.42 -2.70 -15.01
CA LYS A 188 10.56 -1.76 -14.29
C LYS A 188 11.20 -1.42 -12.94
N GLN A 189 11.55 -0.15 -12.74
CA GLN A 189 12.12 0.34 -11.48
C GLN A 189 10.99 0.79 -10.56
N PHE A 190 10.99 0.34 -9.31
CA PHE A 190 10.05 0.77 -8.28
C PHE A 190 10.59 1.96 -7.48
N ALA A 191 9.67 2.77 -6.96
CA ALA A 191 9.98 4.07 -6.40
C ALA A 191 10.38 4.06 -4.93
N GLY A 192 10.20 2.94 -4.20
CA GLY A 192 10.33 2.93 -2.74
C GLY A 192 9.53 4.07 -2.13
N THR A 193 10.16 4.90 -1.30
CA THR A 193 9.52 6.09 -0.72
C THR A 193 8.27 5.73 0.09
N SER A 194 8.29 4.60 0.80
CA SER A 194 7.24 4.28 1.78
C SER A 194 7.08 5.43 2.76
N CYS A 195 5.86 5.79 3.14
CA CYS A 195 5.62 6.98 3.94
C CYS A 195 4.40 6.85 4.86
N ALA A 196 4.34 7.72 5.85
CA ALA A 196 3.16 8.01 6.65
C ALA A 196 2.84 9.50 6.57
N LEU A 197 1.60 9.82 6.20
CA LEU A 197 1.09 11.19 6.13
C LEU A 197 -0.02 11.37 7.17
N ASP A 198 0.00 12.49 7.87
CA ASP A 198 -1.11 13.00 8.67
C ASP A 198 -1.85 14.07 7.86
N ILE A 199 -3.14 13.83 7.63
CA ILE A 199 -4.00 14.74 6.88
C ILE A 199 -5.06 15.28 7.83
N SER A 200 -5.10 16.59 7.97
CA SER A 200 -6.18 17.31 8.62
C SER A 200 -6.68 18.42 7.72
N ARG A 201 -7.70 19.16 8.18
CA ARG A 201 -8.31 20.20 7.35
C ARG A 201 -7.27 21.25 7.00
N GLU A 202 -7.10 21.48 5.70
CA GLU A 202 -6.14 22.42 5.13
C GLU A 202 -4.66 22.15 5.50
N SER A 203 -4.33 20.95 5.97
CA SER A 203 -2.96 20.55 6.34
C SER A 203 -2.63 19.11 5.94
N VAL A 204 -1.44 18.91 5.38
CA VAL A 204 -0.82 17.59 5.16
C VAL A 204 0.59 17.64 5.73
N THR A 205 0.88 16.75 6.68
CA THR A 205 2.19 16.61 7.30
C THR A 205 2.79 15.24 6.95
N ILE A 206 4.04 15.23 6.50
CA ILE A 206 4.80 13.98 6.36
C ILE A 206 5.31 13.63 7.76
N LEU A 207 4.81 12.53 8.32
CA LEU A 207 5.26 12.05 9.63
C LEU A 207 6.61 11.36 9.52
N GLU A 208 6.76 10.50 8.51
CA GLU A 208 8.02 9.82 8.21
C GLU A 208 8.00 9.31 6.75
N HIS A 209 9.18 9.17 6.13
CA HIS A 209 9.32 8.47 4.86
C HIS A 209 10.69 7.77 4.70
N MET A 210 10.71 6.72 3.90
CA MET A 210 11.94 6.04 3.48
C MET A 210 12.51 6.69 2.21
N ASN A 211 13.81 6.47 1.94
CA ASN A 211 14.40 6.81 0.63
C ASN A 211 13.97 5.78 -0.43
N HIS A 212 14.11 6.12 -1.71
CA HIS A 212 13.64 5.26 -2.80
C HIS A 212 14.33 3.88 -2.90
N ASP A 213 15.59 3.77 -2.49
CA ASP A 213 16.46 2.59 -2.68
C ASP A 213 16.72 1.80 -1.39
N THR A 214 16.17 2.27 -0.27
CA THR A 214 16.43 1.67 1.04
C THR A 214 15.60 0.41 1.23
N THR A 215 16.24 -0.67 1.67
CA THR A 215 15.55 -1.85 2.25
C THR A 215 15.61 -1.73 3.78
N GLY A 216 14.47 -1.88 4.44
CA GLY A 216 14.40 -1.76 5.89
C GLY A 216 12.98 -1.58 6.43
N VAL A 217 12.90 -1.31 7.72
CA VAL A 217 11.64 -1.06 8.43
C VAL A 217 11.61 0.38 8.92
N MET A 218 10.60 1.12 8.48
CA MET A 218 10.25 2.44 8.99
C MET A 218 9.19 2.30 10.09
N ILE A 219 9.49 2.84 11.26
CA ILE A 219 8.58 2.91 12.42
C ILE A 219 8.16 4.36 12.64
N THR A 220 6.87 4.57 12.87
CA THR A 220 6.29 5.89 13.11
C THR A 220 5.08 5.73 14.00
N ASP A 221 4.87 6.68 14.91
CA ASP A 221 3.70 6.73 15.78
C ASP A 221 2.62 7.62 15.15
N ILE A 222 1.38 7.14 15.15
CA ILE A 222 0.18 7.89 14.70
C ILE A 222 -0.78 8.08 15.89
N LEU A 223 -1.46 9.22 15.97
CA LEU A 223 -2.15 9.69 17.19
C LEU A 223 -3.59 10.19 16.97
#